data_AF-A0AAU5RHY1-F1
#
_entry.id   AF-A0AAU5RHY1-F1
#
_cell.length_a   1.000
_cell.length_b   1.000
_cell.length_c   1.000
_cell.angle_alpha   90.00
_cell.angle_beta   90.00
_cell.angle_gamma   90.00
#
_symmetry.space_group_name_H-M   'P 1'
#
loop_
_entity.id
_entity.type
_entity.pdbx_description
1 polymer ?
#
loop_
_entity_poly.entity_id
_entity_poly.type
_entity_poly.pdbx_seq_one_letter_code
_entity_poly.pdbx_strand_id
1 'polypeptide(L)'
;MRPLIAVVGSADPVRVYEPPLVSGDRVEGACGEIGAALAEAGCDLVVYSSEAQFVEDWVITGYLAHGEPAPGSIHVRPPYGNVDTDFPLLDERPELYDVRHESGEEWESGYYRSLAEVHGVVLIGGGRSTLITGMVCLAFGIPVYAAACFGGAGRRVWDVMNRVERHPTPDEVSAMGAEWGRDTAARLVRILAAQRERKDERRRQDARAVRRAAWRSAFGITVGLLLLCLGLGMIPLTYALDASAAVNLTGLIVGALATGTSGAITRNAFDRGEHWARTAALGMSAGAVAFLLFVSAQLAASPDILTGEGARRLLFFVLTVGFVSGFTFDAVYGRLKQTEPPLPPPPGPPTGA
;
A
#
# COMPACT_ATOMS: atom_id res chain seq x y z
N MET A 1 1.57 13.94 -17.64
CA MET A 1 0.19 14.20 -17.16
C MET A 1 0.27 15.33 -16.15
N ARG A 2 -0.50 16.40 -16.35
CA ARG A 2 -0.54 17.54 -15.43
C ARG A 2 -1.19 17.12 -14.11
N PRO A 3 -0.76 17.66 -12.94
CA PRO A 3 -1.42 17.41 -11.67
C PRO A 3 -2.85 17.93 -11.68
N LEU A 4 -3.82 17.08 -11.40
CA LEU A 4 -5.23 17.43 -11.26
C LEU A 4 -5.52 17.80 -9.79
N ILE A 5 -5.91 19.04 -9.50
CA ILE A 5 -6.10 19.55 -8.14
C ILE A 5 -7.58 19.89 -7.91
N ALA A 6 -8.17 19.28 -6.87
CA ALA A 6 -9.52 19.63 -6.46
C ALA A 6 -9.49 20.89 -5.59
N VAL A 7 -10.42 21.81 -5.87
CA VAL A 7 -10.63 23.01 -5.06
C VAL A 7 -11.97 22.83 -4.34
N VAL A 8 -11.96 22.96 -3.01
CA VAL A 8 -13.16 22.69 -2.20
C VAL A 8 -13.24 23.68 -1.05
N GLY A 9 -14.32 24.43 -0.98
CA GLY A 9 -14.51 25.40 0.09
C GLY A 9 -15.77 26.22 -0.05
N SER A 10 -16.09 27.00 0.98
CA SER A 10 -17.09 28.07 0.88
C SER A 10 -16.75 29.17 1.87
N ALA A 11 -17.15 30.38 1.53
CA ALA A 11 -16.98 31.58 2.37
C ALA A 11 -18.25 32.44 2.39
N ASP A 12 -19.40 31.78 2.39
CA ASP A 12 -20.71 32.41 2.48
C ASP A 12 -20.86 33.19 3.81
N PRO A 13 -21.00 34.52 3.77
CA PRO A 13 -21.11 35.33 4.99
C PRO A 13 -22.37 35.04 5.81
N VAL A 14 -23.41 34.44 5.20
CA VAL A 14 -24.67 34.08 5.88
C VAL A 14 -24.54 32.75 6.62
N ARG A 15 -23.59 31.91 6.22
CA ARG A 15 -23.39 30.58 6.80
C ARG A 15 -22.70 30.67 8.15
N VAL A 16 -23.22 29.91 9.12
CA VAL A 16 -22.54 29.69 10.41
C VAL A 16 -21.50 28.59 10.24
N TYR A 17 -20.24 28.92 10.50
CA TYR A 17 -19.10 28.00 10.45
C TYR A 17 -18.64 27.61 11.86
N GLU A 18 -18.13 26.39 11.99
CA GLU A 18 -17.50 25.90 13.22
C GLU A 18 -16.15 25.24 12.89
N PRO A 19 -15.01 25.85 13.29
CA PRO A 19 -14.86 27.21 13.85
C PRO A 19 -15.32 28.30 12.87
N PRO A 20 -15.61 29.53 13.37
CA PRO A 20 -16.02 30.65 12.53
C PRO A 20 -15.07 30.90 11.37
N LEU A 21 -15.59 31.45 10.28
CA LEU A 21 -14.76 31.98 9.20
C LEU A 21 -13.97 33.19 9.73
N VAL A 22 -12.70 33.28 9.35
CA VAL A 22 -11.80 34.37 9.75
C VAL A 22 -11.31 35.07 8.49
N SER A 23 -11.31 36.41 8.50
CA SER A 23 -10.92 37.23 7.34
C SER A 23 -11.70 36.90 6.06
N GLY A 24 -13.03 36.77 6.16
CA GLY A 24 -13.90 36.42 5.03
C GLY A 24 -13.75 37.36 3.83
N ASP A 25 -13.51 38.64 4.10
CA ASP A 25 -13.22 39.69 3.12
C ASP A 25 -11.95 39.45 2.29
N ARG A 26 -11.02 38.61 2.79
CA ARG A 26 -9.76 38.28 2.11
C ARG A 26 -9.82 36.96 1.34
N VAL A 27 -10.87 36.16 1.51
CA VAL A 27 -10.94 34.81 0.92
C VAL A 27 -10.95 34.87 -0.60
N GLU A 28 -11.73 35.78 -1.19
CA GLU A 28 -11.82 35.94 -2.65
C GLU A 28 -10.45 36.23 -3.27
N GLY A 29 -9.74 37.24 -2.75
CA GLY A 29 -8.38 37.58 -3.22
C GLY A 29 -7.39 36.42 -3.05
N ALA A 30 -7.46 35.71 -1.93
CA ALA A 30 -6.63 34.53 -1.69
C ALA A 30 -6.94 33.39 -2.66
N CYS A 31 -8.21 33.17 -3.01
CA CYS A 31 -8.63 32.20 -4.02
C CYS A 31 -8.07 32.57 -5.40
N GLY A 32 -8.12 33.84 -5.77
CA GLY A 32 -7.48 34.35 -6.98
C GLY A 32 -5.98 34.06 -7.03
N GLU A 33 -5.26 34.33 -5.94
CA GLU A 33 -3.83 34.03 -5.81
C GLU A 33 -3.54 32.52 -5.91
N ILE A 34 -4.39 31.67 -5.32
CA ILE A 34 -4.29 30.20 -5.43
C ILE A 34 -4.47 29.76 -6.88
N GLY A 35 -5.49 30.28 -7.56
CA GLY A 35 -5.76 29.99 -8.97
C GLY A 35 -4.57 30.31 -9.84
N ALA A 36 -4.02 31.52 -9.70
CA ALA A 36 -2.84 31.95 -10.44
C ALA A 36 -1.63 31.05 -10.18
N ALA A 37 -1.35 30.69 -8.92
CA ALA A 37 -0.24 29.81 -8.57
C ALA A 37 -0.41 28.39 -9.13
N LEU A 38 -1.64 27.87 -9.18
CA LEU A 38 -1.93 26.56 -9.77
C LEU A 38 -1.74 26.57 -11.30
N ALA A 39 -2.14 27.67 -11.97
CA ALA A 39 -1.90 27.88 -13.39
C ALA A 39 -0.40 27.95 -13.71
N GLU A 40 0.36 28.76 -12.96
CA GLU A 40 1.82 28.91 -13.10
C GLU A 40 2.53 27.56 -12.95
N ALA A 41 2.06 26.71 -12.03
CA ALA A 41 2.59 25.39 -11.79
C ALA A 41 2.18 24.33 -12.83
N GLY A 42 1.38 24.70 -13.82
CA GLY A 42 0.87 23.78 -14.82
C GLY A 42 -0.05 22.70 -14.24
N CYS A 43 -0.80 23.00 -13.17
CA CYS A 43 -1.84 22.11 -12.65
C CYS A 43 -3.13 22.26 -13.46
N ASP A 44 -3.93 21.21 -13.52
CA ASP A 44 -5.33 21.23 -13.96
C ASP A 44 -6.23 21.34 -12.71
N LEU A 45 -7.46 21.84 -12.88
CA LEU A 45 -8.43 22.03 -11.79
C LEU A 45 -9.57 21.01 -11.87
N VAL A 46 -10.11 20.59 -10.72
CA VAL A 46 -11.45 19.99 -10.61
C VAL A 46 -12.32 20.87 -9.75
N VAL A 47 -13.49 21.21 -10.29
CA VAL A 47 -14.52 22.01 -9.61
C VAL A 47 -15.88 21.34 -9.72
N TYR A 48 -16.78 21.69 -8.79
CA TYR A 48 -18.04 20.97 -8.58
C TYR A 48 -19.28 21.84 -8.65
N SER A 49 -19.20 23.10 -8.22
CA SER A 49 -20.33 24.04 -8.23
C SER A 49 -19.85 25.43 -8.59
N SER A 50 -20.65 26.15 -9.38
CA SER A 50 -20.45 27.56 -9.73
C SER A 50 -21.26 28.51 -8.84
N GLU A 51 -21.97 28.01 -7.82
CA GLU A 51 -22.74 28.90 -6.94
C GLU A 51 -21.81 29.86 -6.19
N ALA A 52 -22.19 31.14 -6.11
CA ALA A 52 -21.37 32.23 -5.57
C ALA A 52 -20.88 32.05 -4.12
N GLN A 53 -21.46 31.10 -3.39
CA GLN A 53 -21.06 30.74 -2.02
C GLN A 53 -19.80 29.86 -1.95
N PHE A 54 -19.45 29.20 -3.07
CA PHE A 54 -18.31 28.31 -3.18
C PHE A 54 -17.08 29.04 -3.71
N VAL A 55 -15.90 28.59 -3.30
CA VAL A 55 -14.62 29.27 -3.62
C VAL A 55 -14.11 28.95 -5.03
N GLU A 56 -14.67 27.91 -5.64
CA GLU A 56 -14.30 27.36 -6.94
C GLU A 56 -14.31 28.43 -8.04
N ASP A 57 -15.32 29.28 -8.07
CA ASP A 57 -15.46 30.39 -9.03
C ASP A 57 -14.29 31.39 -8.93
N TRP A 58 -13.95 31.82 -7.71
CA TRP A 58 -12.85 32.75 -7.47
C TRP A 58 -11.49 32.15 -7.81
N VAL A 59 -11.30 30.85 -7.54
CA VAL A 59 -10.07 30.14 -7.93
C VAL A 59 -9.97 30.03 -9.45
N ILE A 60 -11.06 29.72 -10.15
CA ILE A 60 -11.08 29.69 -11.62
C ILE A 60 -10.77 31.06 -12.19
N THR A 61 -11.37 32.12 -11.67
CA THR A 61 -11.11 33.50 -12.09
C THR A 61 -9.61 33.83 -12.01
N GLY A 62 -8.96 33.51 -10.88
CA GLY A 62 -7.51 33.68 -10.72
C GLY A 62 -6.67 32.81 -11.66
N TYR A 63 -7.11 31.56 -11.90
CA TYR A 63 -6.45 30.62 -12.79
C TYR A 63 -6.51 31.08 -14.25
N LEU A 64 -7.65 31.60 -14.70
CA LEU A 64 -7.85 32.14 -16.05
C LEU A 64 -7.14 33.48 -16.27
N ALA A 65 -7.00 34.29 -15.22
CA ALA A 65 -6.27 35.56 -15.30
C ALA A 65 -4.75 35.36 -15.47
N HIS A 66 -4.24 34.17 -15.17
CA HIS A 66 -2.81 33.87 -15.22
C HIS A 66 -2.44 33.06 -16.47
N GLY A 67 -2.09 33.79 -17.54
CA GLY A 67 -1.57 33.20 -18.78
C GLY A 67 -2.65 32.61 -19.68
N GLU A 68 -2.27 31.65 -20.51
CA GLU A 68 -3.18 30.95 -21.42
C GLU A 68 -3.33 29.48 -20.96
N PRO A 69 -4.41 29.14 -20.25
CA PRO A 69 -4.62 27.78 -19.78
C PRO A 69 -4.73 26.80 -20.94
N ALA A 70 -4.24 25.58 -20.75
CA ALA A 70 -4.38 24.55 -21.77
C ALA A 70 -5.86 24.17 -21.97
N PRO A 71 -6.26 23.76 -23.19
CA PRO A 71 -7.60 23.22 -23.44
C PRO A 71 -7.94 22.06 -22.50
N GLY A 72 -9.17 22.03 -21.99
CA GLY A 72 -9.68 21.01 -21.08
C GLY A 72 -8.99 20.96 -19.71
N SER A 73 -8.28 22.02 -19.30
CA SER A 73 -7.56 22.05 -18.02
C SER A 73 -8.44 22.33 -16.81
N ILE A 74 -9.71 22.72 -17.02
CA ILE A 74 -10.69 22.90 -15.95
C ILE A 74 -11.73 21.79 -16.08
N HIS A 75 -11.66 20.81 -15.19
CA HIS A 75 -12.59 19.68 -15.16
C HIS A 75 -13.80 20.04 -14.29
N VAL A 76 -14.97 20.09 -14.92
CA VAL A 76 -16.22 20.36 -14.21
C VAL A 76 -16.95 19.04 -14.00
N ARG A 77 -17.37 18.78 -12.76
CA ARG A 77 -18.08 17.56 -12.36
C ARG A 77 -19.47 17.87 -11.80
N PRO A 78 -20.39 18.39 -12.64
CA PRO A 78 -21.73 18.69 -12.17
C PRO A 78 -22.51 17.37 -11.96
N PRO A 79 -23.45 17.33 -11.00
CA PRO A 79 -24.40 16.23 -10.91
C PRO A 79 -25.27 16.17 -12.18
N TYR A 80 -25.88 15.02 -12.45
CA TYR A 80 -26.80 14.88 -13.59
C TYR A 80 -28.09 15.65 -13.32
N GLY A 81 -28.50 16.51 -14.26
CA GLY A 81 -29.71 17.32 -14.14
C GLY A 81 -29.49 18.77 -14.53
N ASN A 82 -30.51 19.61 -14.32
CA ASN A 82 -30.44 21.04 -14.61
C ASN A 82 -29.80 21.77 -13.42
N VAL A 83 -28.49 21.60 -13.28
CA VAL A 83 -27.69 22.31 -12.29
C VAL A 83 -26.93 23.41 -13.01
N ASP A 84 -26.92 24.58 -12.38
CA ASP A 84 -26.24 25.74 -12.92
C ASP A 84 -24.74 25.45 -13.09
N THR A 85 -24.22 25.78 -14.26
CA THR A 85 -22.81 25.62 -14.61
C THR A 85 -22.25 26.93 -15.15
N ASP A 86 -22.70 28.06 -14.59
CA ASP A 86 -22.21 29.40 -14.92
C ASP A 86 -20.80 29.66 -14.37
N PHE A 87 -19.78 28.97 -14.91
CA PHE A 87 -18.38 29.22 -14.57
C PHE A 87 -17.78 30.33 -15.45
N PRO A 88 -16.76 31.07 -14.96
CA PRO A 88 -16.20 32.22 -15.67
C PRO A 88 -15.69 31.89 -17.06
N LEU A 89 -16.11 32.62 -18.08
CA LEU A 89 -15.74 32.41 -19.48
C LEU A 89 -16.13 31.03 -20.05
N LEU A 90 -17.01 30.25 -19.41
CA LEU A 90 -17.41 28.93 -19.94
C LEU A 90 -18.06 29.04 -21.33
N ASP A 91 -18.99 29.99 -21.48
CA ASP A 91 -19.69 30.22 -22.76
C ASP A 91 -18.76 30.81 -23.84
N GLU A 92 -17.80 31.63 -23.42
CA GLU A 92 -16.89 32.36 -24.30
C GLU A 92 -15.71 31.50 -24.75
N ARG A 93 -15.26 30.58 -23.87
CA ARG A 93 -14.08 29.73 -24.04
C ARG A 93 -14.35 28.28 -23.58
N PRO A 94 -15.33 27.59 -24.19
CA PRO A 94 -15.69 26.23 -23.80
C PRO A 94 -14.55 25.23 -23.97
N GLU A 95 -13.57 25.52 -24.83
CA GLU A 95 -12.40 24.67 -25.06
C GLU A 95 -11.50 24.52 -23.82
N LEU A 96 -11.59 25.43 -22.84
CA LEU A 96 -10.82 25.35 -21.59
C LEU A 96 -11.40 24.33 -20.60
N TYR A 97 -12.64 23.91 -20.83
CA TYR A 97 -13.43 23.13 -19.88
C TYR A 97 -13.65 21.69 -20.35
N ASP A 98 -13.45 20.74 -19.44
CA ASP A 98 -13.81 19.32 -19.60
C ASP A 98 -14.99 19.00 -18.67
N VAL A 99 -16.20 19.27 -19.16
CA VAL A 99 -17.44 19.03 -18.42
C VAL A 99 -17.83 17.55 -18.51
N ARG A 100 -17.88 16.87 -17.36
CA ARG A 100 -18.35 15.47 -17.27
C ARG A 100 -19.41 15.33 -16.21
N HIS A 101 -20.62 15.02 -16.64
CA HIS A 101 -21.74 14.74 -15.75
C HIS A 101 -21.52 13.42 -15.00
N GLU A 102 -21.77 13.45 -13.70
CA GLU A 102 -21.71 12.26 -12.85
C GLU A 102 -23.00 11.45 -12.94
N SER A 103 -22.88 10.12 -13.04
CA SER A 103 -24.04 9.23 -13.16
C SER A 103 -24.74 9.09 -11.80
N GLY A 104 -25.87 9.79 -11.61
CA GLY A 104 -26.69 9.70 -10.41
C GLY A 104 -27.35 11.04 -10.06
N GLU A 105 -28.47 10.98 -9.35
CA GLU A 105 -29.16 12.17 -8.83
C GLU A 105 -28.46 12.73 -7.57
N GLU A 106 -27.77 11.87 -6.83
CA GLU A 106 -27.02 12.26 -5.62
C GLU A 106 -25.61 12.74 -5.98
N TRP A 107 -25.38 14.05 -5.79
CA TRP A 107 -24.10 14.69 -6.10
C TRP A 107 -22.94 14.11 -5.27
N GLU A 108 -23.19 13.67 -4.03
CA GLU A 108 -22.18 13.16 -3.10
C GLU A 108 -21.42 11.97 -3.69
N SER A 109 -22.14 11.05 -4.34
CA SER A 109 -21.55 9.82 -4.87
C SER A 109 -20.54 10.11 -5.98
N GLY A 110 -20.92 10.97 -6.93
CA GLY A 110 -20.02 11.43 -8.00
C GLY A 110 -18.86 12.24 -7.47
N TYR A 111 -19.15 13.18 -6.57
CA TYR A 111 -18.19 14.02 -5.88
C TYR A 111 -17.08 13.20 -5.18
N TYR A 112 -17.42 12.31 -4.25
CA TYR A 112 -16.41 11.55 -3.50
C TYR A 112 -15.68 10.52 -4.37
N ARG A 113 -16.33 9.98 -5.41
CA ARG A 113 -15.67 9.10 -6.39
C ARG A 113 -14.57 9.84 -7.15
N SER A 114 -14.86 11.07 -7.59
CA SER A 114 -13.92 11.88 -8.36
C SER A 114 -12.61 12.19 -7.59
N LEU A 115 -12.66 12.20 -6.24
CA LEU A 115 -11.46 12.41 -5.41
C LEU A 115 -10.39 11.33 -5.62
N ALA A 116 -10.77 10.13 -6.08
CA ALA A 116 -9.81 9.08 -6.39
C ALA A 116 -8.92 9.42 -7.61
N GLU A 117 -9.36 10.33 -8.47
CA GLU A 117 -8.68 10.76 -9.69
C GLU A 117 -7.75 11.96 -9.46
N VAL A 118 -7.93 12.67 -8.35
CA VAL A 118 -7.17 13.90 -8.06
C VAL A 118 -5.80 13.61 -7.45
N HIS A 119 -4.88 14.50 -7.74
CA HIS A 119 -3.50 14.44 -7.28
C HIS A 119 -3.26 15.28 -6.02
N GLY A 120 -4.21 16.14 -5.66
CA GLY A 120 -4.21 16.90 -4.42
C GLY A 120 -5.51 17.67 -4.26
N VAL A 121 -5.73 18.16 -3.04
CA VAL A 121 -6.92 18.96 -2.68
C VAL A 121 -6.51 20.19 -1.91
N VAL A 122 -7.11 21.33 -2.29
CA VAL A 122 -7.03 22.59 -1.56
C VAL A 122 -8.35 22.81 -0.82
N LEU A 123 -8.26 23.04 0.50
CA LEU A 123 -9.42 23.27 1.37
C LEU A 123 -9.40 24.70 1.92
N ILE A 124 -10.49 25.45 1.72
CA ILE A 124 -10.60 26.86 2.12
C ILE A 124 -11.93 27.06 2.86
N GLY A 125 -11.87 27.51 4.11
CA GLY A 125 -13.06 27.72 4.94
C GLY A 125 -13.96 26.49 4.96
N GLY A 126 -15.20 26.62 4.49
CA GLY A 126 -16.05 25.48 4.19
C GLY A 126 -16.81 24.90 5.37
N GLY A 127 -17.89 24.18 5.08
CA GLY A 127 -18.72 23.52 6.09
C GLY A 127 -18.54 22.01 6.12
N ARG A 128 -19.63 21.28 6.36
CA ARG A 128 -19.60 19.82 6.56
C ARG A 128 -19.01 19.04 5.38
N SER A 129 -19.34 19.40 4.14
CA SER A 129 -18.80 18.75 2.94
C SER A 129 -17.27 18.87 2.89
N THR A 130 -16.72 20.08 3.04
CA THR A 130 -15.28 20.33 3.11
C THR A 130 -14.59 19.51 4.21
N LEU A 131 -15.22 19.35 5.38
CA LEU A 131 -14.70 18.50 6.44
C LEU A 131 -14.62 17.03 6.01
N ILE A 132 -15.70 16.49 5.45
CA ILE A 132 -15.76 15.10 4.99
C ILE A 132 -14.71 14.87 3.89
N THR A 133 -14.60 15.78 2.92
CA THR A 133 -13.58 15.75 1.87
C THR A 133 -12.18 15.66 2.45
N GLY A 134 -11.85 16.52 3.42
CA GLY A 134 -10.56 16.47 4.09
C GLY A 134 -10.30 15.13 4.77
N MET A 135 -11.28 14.58 5.49
CA MET A 135 -11.13 13.28 6.17
C MET A 135 -10.96 12.13 5.17
N VAL A 136 -11.73 12.11 4.08
CA VAL A 136 -11.59 11.15 2.99
C VAL A 136 -10.18 11.25 2.39
N CYS A 137 -9.72 12.46 2.08
CA CYS A 137 -8.40 12.66 1.51
C CYS A 137 -7.28 12.17 2.45
N LEU A 138 -7.39 12.46 3.76
CA LEU A 138 -6.43 11.95 4.74
C LEU A 138 -6.47 10.42 4.86
N ALA A 139 -7.66 9.81 4.81
CA ALA A 139 -7.81 8.35 4.90
C ALA A 139 -7.23 7.61 3.68
N PHE A 140 -7.46 8.12 2.46
CA PHE A 140 -6.93 7.54 1.21
C PHE A 140 -5.55 8.08 0.82
N GLY A 141 -5.00 8.95 1.65
CA GLY A 141 -3.71 9.57 1.46
C GLY A 141 -3.58 10.38 0.19
N ILE A 142 -4.64 11.10 -0.17
CA ILE A 142 -4.61 12.14 -1.19
C ILE A 142 -3.90 13.36 -0.57
N PRO A 143 -2.93 14.00 -1.26
CA PRO A 143 -2.29 15.22 -0.78
C PRO A 143 -3.31 16.30 -0.44
N VAL A 144 -3.15 16.95 0.72
CA VAL A 144 -4.07 18.00 1.19
C VAL A 144 -3.28 19.24 1.57
N TYR A 145 -3.79 20.39 1.16
CA TYR A 145 -3.45 21.68 1.74
C TYR A 145 -4.70 22.32 2.34
N ALA A 146 -4.73 22.46 3.66
CA ALA A 146 -5.82 23.09 4.37
C ALA A 146 -5.44 24.53 4.74
N ALA A 147 -6.03 25.54 4.10
CA ALA A 147 -5.78 26.94 4.39
C ALA A 147 -6.45 27.35 5.72
N ALA A 148 -5.83 26.96 6.83
CA ALA A 148 -6.42 26.99 8.15
C ALA A 148 -6.64 28.41 8.70
N CYS A 149 -5.94 29.41 8.16
CA CYS A 149 -6.09 30.81 8.53
C CYS A 149 -7.46 31.41 8.23
N PHE A 150 -8.24 30.80 7.32
CA PHE A 150 -9.60 31.24 7.02
C PHE A 150 -10.67 30.63 7.92
N GLY A 151 -10.31 29.73 8.85
CA GLY A 151 -11.27 29.08 9.74
C GLY A 151 -12.09 27.97 9.04
N GLY A 152 -13.33 27.79 9.48
CA GLY A 152 -14.25 26.78 8.94
C GLY A 152 -13.74 25.34 9.06
N ALA A 153 -14.31 24.45 8.25
CA ALA A 153 -13.93 23.05 8.21
C ALA A 153 -12.48 22.82 7.76
N GLY A 154 -11.92 23.69 6.92
CA GLY A 154 -10.51 23.67 6.56
C GLY A 154 -9.61 23.70 7.78
N ARG A 155 -9.92 24.57 8.77
CA ARG A 155 -9.19 24.59 10.05
C ARG A 155 -9.30 23.27 10.82
N ARG A 156 -10.48 22.65 10.85
CA ARG A 156 -10.67 21.37 11.55
C ARG A 156 -9.91 20.22 10.91
N VAL A 157 -9.82 20.20 9.58
CA VAL A 157 -9.00 19.22 8.86
C VAL A 157 -7.53 19.41 9.26
N TRP A 158 -7.05 20.66 9.26
CA TRP A 158 -5.71 21.00 9.71
C TRP A 158 -5.42 20.55 11.15
N ASP A 159 -6.34 20.74 12.10
CA ASP A 159 -6.18 20.29 13.50
C ASP A 159 -5.93 18.77 13.61
N VAL A 160 -6.49 17.98 12.68
CA VAL A 160 -6.34 16.52 12.62
C VAL A 160 -5.07 16.10 11.89
N MET A 161 -4.54 16.89 10.97
CA MET A 161 -3.37 16.54 10.15
C MET A 161 -2.13 16.20 10.99
N ASN A 162 -1.93 16.85 12.13
CA ASN A 162 -0.82 16.54 13.05
C ASN A 162 -0.92 15.16 13.72
N ARG A 163 -2.09 14.51 13.65
CA ARG A 163 -2.34 13.20 14.27
C ARG A 163 -2.26 12.04 13.26
N VAL A 164 -2.13 12.36 11.97
CA VAL A 164 -2.11 11.35 10.89
C VAL A 164 -0.69 11.24 10.36
N GLU A 165 -0.04 10.08 10.56
CA GLU A 165 1.37 9.86 10.21
C GLU A 165 1.73 9.98 8.71
N ARG A 166 0.75 10.15 7.82
CA ARG A 166 0.91 9.67 6.44
C ARG A 166 1.21 10.71 5.35
N HIS A 167 1.07 12.02 5.54
CA HIS A 167 1.12 12.93 4.38
C HIS A 167 1.98 14.20 4.54
N PRO A 168 1.57 15.19 5.35
CA PRO A 168 2.35 16.40 5.54
C PRO A 168 3.47 16.18 6.57
N THR A 169 4.60 16.85 6.39
CA THR A 169 5.59 16.99 7.48
C THR A 169 5.09 17.97 8.55
N PRO A 170 5.60 17.94 9.78
CA PRO A 170 5.22 18.94 10.80
C PRO A 170 5.41 20.39 10.35
N ASP A 171 6.48 20.67 9.58
CA ASP A 171 6.73 22.01 9.03
C ASP A 171 5.71 22.42 7.97
N GLU A 172 5.23 21.47 7.17
CA GLU A 172 4.16 21.69 6.19
C GLU A 172 2.81 21.88 6.87
N VAL A 173 2.51 21.14 7.94
CA VAL A 173 1.30 21.40 8.74
C VAL A 173 1.41 22.77 9.39
N SER A 174 2.56 23.13 9.98
CA SER A 174 2.77 24.46 10.54
C SER A 174 2.60 25.57 9.48
N ALA A 175 3.03 25.32 8.23
CA ALA A 175 2.85 26.24 7.12
C ALA A 175 1.38 26.55 6.84
N MET A 176 0.55 25.52 6.83
CA MET A 176 -0.88 25.61 6.55
C MET A 176 -1.65 26.41 7.61
N GLY A 177 -1.09 26.52 8.82
CA GLY A 177 -1.62 27.31 9.93
C GLY A 177 -1.18 28.76 9.97
N ALA A 178 -0.26 29.19 9.09
CA ALA A 178 0.25 30.55 9.06
C ALA A 178 -0.76 31.55 8.49
N GLU A 179 -0.59 32.83 8.80
CA GLU A 179 -1.39 33.92 8.22
C GLU A 179 -1.23 34.00 6.70
N TRP A 180 -2.29 34.43 6.01
CA TRP A 180 -2.26 34.60 4.56
C TRP A 180 -1.39 35.80 4.14
N GLY A 181 -0.29 35.51 3.47
CA GLY A 181 0.63 36.50 2.87
C GLY A 181 0.97 36.20 1.41
N ARG A 182 1.78 37.09 0.81
CA ARG A 182 2.11 37.10 -0.64
C ARG A 182 2.65 35.79 -1.20
N ASP A 183 3.42 35.04 -0.42
CA ASP A 183 4.06 33.80 -0.90
C ASP A 183 3.25 32.53 -0.58
N THR A 184 2.06 32.66 0.02
CA THR A 184 1.30 31.52 0.57
C THR A 184 0.79 30.61 -0.53
N ALA A 185 0.27 31.18 -1.62
CA ALA A 185 -0.21 30.40 -2.77
C ALA A 185 0.92 29.59 -3.44
N ALA A 186 2.07 30.22 -3.70
CA ALA A 186 3.24 29.52 -4.24
C ALA A 186 3.78 28.44 -3.28
N ARG A 187 3.73 28.69 -1.96
CA ARG A 187 4.11 27.71 -0.94
C ARG A 187 3.13 26.52 -0.91
N LEU A 188 1.83 26.77 -1.04
CA LEU A 188 0.79 25.74 -1.13
C LEU A 188 1.09 24.75 -2.26
N VAL A 189 1.36 25.26 -3.46
CA VAL A 189 1.65 24.43 -4.62
C VAL A 189 2.86 23.55 -4.37
N ARG A 190 3.95 24.13 -3.84
CA ARG A 190 5.17 23.38 -3.50
C ARG A 190 4.90 22.26 -2.48
N ILE A 191 4.07 22.53 -1.48
CA ILE A 191 3.70 21.54 -0.46
C ILE A 191 2.88 20.40 -1.07
N LEU A 192 1.89 20.70 -1.91
CA LEU A 192 1.11 19.67 -2.60
C LEU A 192 1.99 18.81 -3.53
N ALA A 193 2.89 19.44 -4.28
CA ALA A 193 3.84 18.74 -5.14
C ALA A 193 4.76 17.80 -4.33
N ALA A 194 5.32 18.28 -3.22
CA ALA A 194 6.18 17.48 -2.34
C ALA A 194 5.43 16.31 -1.69
N GLN A 195 4.20 16.53 -1.22
CA GLN A 195 3.36 15.45 -0.70
C GLN A 195 3.06 14.38 -1.75
N ARG A 196 2.74 14.80 -2.99
CA ARG A 196 2.51 13.89 -4.11
C ARG A 196 3.76 13.07 -4.43
N GLU A 197 4.92 13.71 -4.56
CA GLU A 197 6.17 13.01 -4.88
C GLU A 197 6.50 11.94 -3.83
N ARG A 198 6.35 12.26 -2.54
CA ARG A 198 6.55 11.28 -1.46
C ARG A 198 5.55 10.13 -1.52
N LYS A 199 4.29 10.39 -1.86
CA LYS A 199 3.27 9.34 -2.07
C LYS A 199 3.65 8.42 -3.22
N ASP A 200 4.07 8.99 -4.35
CA ASP A 200 4.46 8.22 -5.53
C ASP A 200 5.72 7.39 -5.28
N GLU A 201 6.70 7.93 -4.56
CA GLU A 201 7.90 7.18 -4.18
C GLU A 201 7.58 6.02 -3.24
N ARG A 202 6.72 6.21 -2.24
CA ARG A 202 6.25 5.11 -1.37
C ARG A 202 5.56 4.02 -2.18
N ARG A 203 4.65 4.38 -3.10
CA ARG A 203 4.00 3.41 -3.99
C ARG A 203 5.00 2.63 -4.84
N ARG A 204 6.05 3.28 -5.35
CA ARG A 204 7.13 2.61 -6.09
C ARG A 204 7.93 1.67 -5.20
N GLN A 205 8.23 2.07 -3.96
CA GLN A 205 8.94 1.23 -3.00
C GLN A 205 8.11 0.01 -2.62
N ASP A 206 6.83 0.17 -2.34
CA ASP A 206 5.90 -0.93 -2.04
C ASP A 206 5.78 -1.88 -3.24
N ALA A 207 5.62 -1.35 -4.45
CA ALA A 207 5.58 -2.17 -5.67
C ALA A 207 6.90 -2.94 -5.90
N ARG A 208 8.06 -2.32 -5.61
CA ARG A 208 9.37 -2.99 -5.66
C ARG A 208 9.47 -4.07 -4.57
N ALA A 209 8.99 -3.81 -3.36
CA ALA A 209 8.99 -4.78 -2.27
C ALA A 209 8.12 -6.00 -2.62
N VAL A 210 6.91 -5.78 -3.14
CA VAL A 210 6.01 -6.84 -3.62
C VAL A 210 6.66 -7.64 -4.75
N ARG A 211 7.26 -6.98 -5.75
CA ARG A 211 7.97 -7.67 -6.84
C ARG A 211 9.16 -8.49 -6.34
N ARG A 212 9.95 -7.95 -5.40
CA ARG A 212 11.07 -8.67 -4.78
C ARG A 212 10.58 -9.87 -3.97
N ALA A 213 9.49 -9.73 -3.23
CA ALA A 213 8.87 -10.82 -2.49
C ALA A 213 8.37 -11.90 -3.46
N ALA A 214 7.69 -11.52 -4.55
CA ALA A 214 7.24 -12.45 -5.58
C ALA A 214 8.41 -13.18 -6.24
N TRP A 215 9.49 -12.47 -6.59
CA TRP A 215 10.68 -13.08 -7.19
C TRP A 215 11.41 -14.03 -6.23
N ARG A 216 11.55 -13.66 -4.95
CA ARG A 216 12.07 -14.55 -3.91
C ARG A 216 11.22 -15.81 -3.73
N SER A 217 9.89 -15.66 -3.77
CA SER A 217 8.97 -16.79 -3.71
C SER A 217 9.13 -17.71 -4.93
N ALA A 218 9.20 -17.14 -6.14
CA ALA A 218 9.40 -17.91 -7.37
C ALA A 218 10.74 -18.66 -7.36
N PHE A 219 11.82 -17.98 -6.96
CA PHE A 219 13.14 -18.59 -6.82
C PHE A 219 13.13 -19.73 -5.80
N GLY A 220 12.48 -19.53 -4.65
CA GLY A 220 12.27 -20.58 -3.65
C GLY A 220 11.60 -21.81 -4.25
N ILE A 221 10.46 -21.62 -4.94
CA ILE A 221 9.74 -22.73 -5.60
C ILE A 221 10.64 -23.45 -6.62
N THR A 222 11.39 -22.71 -7.45
CA THR A 222 12.31 -23.31 -8.42
C THR A 222 13.39 -24.14 -7.74
N VAL A 223 14.02 -23.63 -6.68
CA VAL A 223 15.04 -24.38 -5.90
C VAL A 223 14.42 -25.62 -5.26
N GLY A 224 13.23 -25.50 -4.67
CA GLY A 224 12.50 -26.64 -4.11
C GLY A 224 12.22 -27.73 -5.16
N LEU A 225 11.79 -27.34 -6.36
CA LEU A 225 11.55 -28.27 -7.47
C LEU A 225 12.84 -28.94 -7.95
N LEU A 226 13.93 -28.19 -8.09
CA LEU A 226 15.23 -28.75 -8.47
C LEU A 226 15.74 -29.76 -7.43
N LEU A 227 15.57 -29.49 -6.14
CA LEU A 227 15.92 -30.43 -5.08
C LEU A 227 15.04 -31.68 -5.08
N LEU A 228 13.76 -31.55 -5.43
CA LEU A 228 12.88 -32.71 -5.61
C LEU A 228 13.35 -33.57 -6.78
N CYS A 229 13.62 -32.95 -7.93
CA CYS A 229 14.17 -33.62 -9.10
C CYS A 229 15.50 -34.32 -8.79
N LEU A 230 16.38 -33.67 -8.03
CA LEU A 230 17.65 -34.25 -7.57
C LEU A 230 17.39 -35.50 -6.71
N GLY A 231 16.49 -35.40 -5.74
CA GLY A 231 16.11 -36.53 -4.88
C GLY A 231 15.55 -37.71 -5.68
N LEU A 232 14.62 -37.45 -6.60
CA LEU A 232 14.06 -38.48 -7.49
C LEU A 232 15.10 -39.07 -8.44
N GLY A 233 16.04 -38.24 -8.92
CA GLY A 233 17.14 -38.65 -9.80
C GLY A 233 18.10 -39.64 -9.15
N MET A 234 18.18 -39.69 -7.81
CA MET A 234 19.00 -40.68 -7.11
C MET A 234 18.50 -42.13 -7.31
N ILE A 235 17.21 -42.33 -7.65
CA ILE A 235 16.67 -43.67 -7.96
C ILE A 235 17.37 -44.24 -9.22
N PRO A 236 17.16 -43.73 -10.44
CA PRO A 236 17.78 -44.32 -11.63
C PRO A 236 19.31 -44.31 -11.57
N LEU A 237 19.92 -43.30 -10.92
CA LEU A 237 21.37 -43.21 -10.78
C LEU A 237 21.97 -44.38 -9.98
N THR A 238 21.32 -44.78 -8.88
CA THR A 238 21.79 -45.92 -8.06
C THR A 238 21.57 -47.27 -8.74
N TYR A 239 20.60 -47.37 -9.67
CA TYR A 239 20.42 -48.56 -10.51
C TYR A 239 21.43 -48.62 -11.67
N ALA A 240 21.80 -47.48 -12.25
CA ALA A 240 22.67 -47.42 -13.43
C ALA A 240 24.15 -47.67 -13.13
N LEU A 241 24.63 -47.32 -11.93
CA LEU A 241 26.07 -47.30 -11.62
C LEU A 241 26.67 -48.60 -11.07
N ASP A 242 26.02 -49.77 -11.21
CA ASP A 242 26.42 -51.02 -10.52
C ASP A 242 26.84 -50.74 -9.06
N ALA A 243 25.98 -49.95 -8.41
CA ALA A 243 26.34 -49.17 -7.24
C ALA A 243 26.87 -50.01 -6.08
N SER A 244 28.10 -49.71 -5.67
CA SER A 244 28.69 -50.21 -4.41
C SER A 244 27.88 -49.72 -3.21
N ALA A 245 28.06 -50.36 -2.04
CA ALA A 245 27.38 -49.97 -0.80
C ALA A 245 27.54 -48.48 -0.47
N ALA A 246 28.72 -47.90 -0.76
CA ALA A 246 28.99 -46.47 -0.56
C ALA A 246 28.13 -45.57 -1.47
N VAL A 247 27.91 -45.96 -2.72
CA VAL A 247 27.06 -45.20 -3.67
C VAL A 247 25.60 -45.27 -3.25
N ASN A 248 25.11 -46.43 -2.83
CA ASN A 248 23.73 -46.58 -2.35
C ASN A 248 23.49 -45.76 -1.07
N LEU A 249 24.42 -45.79 -0.12
CA LEU A 249 24.33 -44.99 1.11
C LEU A 249 24.34 -43.49 0.82
N THR A 250 25.22 -43.05 -0.09
CA THR A 250 25.26 -41.65 -0.54
C THR A 250 23.94 -41.24 -1.19
N GLY A 251 23.37 -42.09 -2.04
CA GLY A 251 22.07 -41.87 -2.65
C GLY A 251 20.94 -41.71 -1.65
N LEU A 252 20.92 -42.54 -0.62
CA LEU A 252 19.93 -42.47 0.45
C LEU A 252 20.04 -41.17 1.26
N ILE A 253 21.26 -40.77 1.63
CA ILE A 253 21.51 -39.52 2.39
C ILE A 253 21.12 -38.30 1.54
N VAL A 254 21.68 -38.18 0.33
CA VAL A 254 21.43 -37.04 -0.56
C VAL A 254 19.96 -36.96 -0.92
N GLY A 255 19.33 -38.10 -1.23
CA GLY A 255 17.91 -38.19 -1.53
C GLY A 255 17.03 -37.68 -0.39
N ALA A 256 17.27 -38.14 0.85
CA ALA A 256 16.50 -37.71 2.01
C ALA A 256 16.65 -36.21 2.31
N LEU A 257 17.88 -35.70 2.26
CA LEU A 257 18.16 -34.28 2.52
C LEU A 257 17.55 -33.39 1.44
N ALA A 258 17.68 -33.76 0.17
CA ALA A 258 17.13 -32.99 -0.95
C ALA A 258 15.59 -32.96 -0.90
N THR A 259 14.95 -34.11 -0.67
CA THR A 259 13.49 -34.20 -0.58
C THR A 259 12.93 -33.52 0.67
N GLY A 260 13.58 -33.64 1.83
CA GLY A 260 13.18 -32.92 3.04
C GLY A 260 13.30 -31.40 2.91
N THR A 261 14.40 -30.92 2.31
CA THR A 261 14.56 -29.49 2.02
C THR A 261 13.50 -29.01 1.02
N SER A 262 13.23 -29.80 -0.02
CA SER A 262 12.18 -29.52 -1.01
C SER A 262 10.78 -29.42 -0.40
N GLY A 263 10.42 -30.37 0.47
CA GLY A 263 9.13 -30.38 1.18
C GLY A 263 8.93 -29.11 2.02
N ALA A 264 9.95 -28.71 2.77
CA ALA A 264 9.89 -27.50 3.59
C ALA A 264 9.79 -26.22 2.76
N ILE A 265 10.58 -26.09 1.68
CA ILE A 265 10.50 -24.93 0.78
C ILE A 265 9.11 -24.83 0.13
N THR A 266 8.56 -25.96 -0.32
CA THR A 266 7.20 -26.02 -0.89
C THR A 266 6.16 -25.54 0.13
N ARG A 267 6.27 -25.95 1.39
CA ARG A 267 5.38 -25.47 2.46
C ARG A 267 5.50 -23.96 2.70
N ASN A 268 6.73 -23.43 2.77
CA ASN A 268 6.95 -21.99 2.94
C ASN A 268 6.35 -21.16 1.79
N ALA A 269 6.39 -21.69 0.56
CA ALA A 269 5.76 -21.05 -0.58
C ALA A 269 4.23 -20.96 -0.46
N PHE A 270 3.59 -21.97 0.14
CA PHE A 270 2.14 -21.92 0.44
C PHE A 270 1.81 -20.94 1.57
N ASP A 271 2.67 -20.81 2.57
CA ASP A 271 2.44 -19.97 3.75
C ASP A 271 2.89 -18.50 3.58
N ARG A 272 3.29 -18.08 2.36
CA ARG A 272 3.79 -16.72 2.03
C ARG A 272 4.97 -16.25 2.92
N GLY A 273 5.77 -17.17 3.45
CA GLY A 273 6.72 -16.87 4.52
C GLY A 273 7.99 -16.11 4.08
N GLU A 274 8.39 -15.12 4.88
CA GLU A 274 9.57 -14.25 4.67
C GLU A 274 10.93 -14.95 4.92
N HIS A 275 10.96 -16.15 5.50
CA HIS A 275 12.19 -16.76 6.02
C HIS A 275 12.58 -18.09 5.34
N TRP A 276 12.70 -18.05 4.01
CA TRP A 276 13.02 -19.24 3.19
C TRP A 276 14.27 -20.01 3.64
N ALA A 277 15.34 -19.31 4.05
CA ALA A 277 16.60 -19.94 4.47
C ALA A 277 16.45 -20.73 5.77
N ARG A 278 15.64 -20.22 6.71
CA ARG A 278 15.36 -20.92 7.97
C ARG A 278 14.52 -22.16 7.71
N THR A 279 13.47 -22.05 6.91
CA THR A 279 12.62 -23.20 6.57
C THR A 279 13.39 -24.28 5.81
N ALA A 280 14.28 -23.91 4.88
CA ALA A 280 15.15 -24.87 4.21
C ALA A 280 16.07 -25.63 5.19
N ALA A 281 16.68 -24.92 6.15
CA ALA A 281 17.52 -25.54 7.17
C ALA A 281 16.74 -26.49 8.10
N LEU A 282 15.52 -26.11 8.48
CA LEU A 282 14.63 -26.96 9.29
C LEU A 282 14.16 -28.19 8.50
N GLY A 283 13.81 -28.02 7.23
CA GLY A 283 13.45 -29.14 6.34
C GLY A 283 14.58 -30.12 6.12
N MET A 284 15.80 -29.62 5.92
CA MET A 284 17.00 -30.44 5.82
C MET A 284 17.25 -31.23 7.12
N SER A 285 17.09 -30.58 8.27
CA SER A 285 17.25 -31.23 9.58
C SER A 285 16.19 -32.30 9.82
N ALA A 286 14.93 -32.01 9.50
CA ALA A 286 13.82 -32.95 9.61
C ALA A 286 14.03 -34.18 8.71
N GLY A 287 14.42 -33.95 7.45
CA GLY A 287 14.78 -35.02 6.51
C GLY A 287 15.96 -35.87 6.99
N ALA A 288 17.01 -35.24 7.55
CA ALA A 288 18.16 -35.93 8.13
C ALA A 288 17.76 -36.84 9.30
N VAL A 289 16.97 -36.33 10.25
CA VAL A 289 16.49 -37.10 11.40
C VAL A 289 15.60 -38.25 10.96
N ALA A 290 14.66 -37.99 10.05
CA ALA A 290 13.76 -39.02 9.52
C ALA A 290 14.54 -40.13 8.81
N PHE A 291 15.57 -39.77 8.03
CA PHE A 291 16.48 -40.72 7.41
C PHE A 291 17.24 -41.58 8.42
N LEU A 292 17.86 -40.95 9.44
CA LEU A 292 18.61 -41.67 10.46
C LEU A 292 17.73 -42.65 11.23
N LEU A 293 16.51 -42.24 11.61
CA LEU A 293 15.54 -43.10 12.27
C LEU A 293 15.12 -44.26 11.38
N PHE A 294 14.86 -43.99 10.10
CA PHE A 294 14.49 -45.02 9.14
C PHE A 294 15.61 -46.04 8.94
N VAL A 295 16.85 -45.61 8.70
CA VAL A 295 18.00 -46.51 8.55
C VAL A 295 18.26 -47.31 9.81
N SER A 296 18.15 -46.69 10.99
CA SER A 296 18.32 -47.39 12.27
C SER A 296 17.29 -48.50 12.44
N ALA A 297 16.03 -48.24 12.10
CA ALA A 297 14.96 -49.24 12.14
C ALA A 297 15.21 -50.39 11.15
N GLN A 298 15.67 -50.08 9.95
CA GLN A 298 15.99 -51.09 8.92
C GLN A 298 17.19 -51.95 9.32
N LEU A 299 18.25 -51.37 9.85
CA LEU A 299 19.43 -52.11 10.36
C LEU A 299 19.08 -53.01 11.55
N ALA A 300 18.19 -52.56 12.43
CA ALA A 300 17.71 -53.37 13.54
C ALA A 300 16.87 -54.57 13.08
N ALA A 301 16.06 -54.40 12.03
CA ALA A 301 15.21 -55.46 11.48
C ALA A 301 15.97 -56.40 10.52
N SER A 302 16.96 -55.89 9.80
CA SER A 302 17.70 -56.61 8.76
C SER A 302 19.09 -55.96 8.57
N PRO A 303 20.13 -56.43 9.27
CA PRO A 303 21.47 -55.81 9.25
C PRO A 303 22.08 -55.71 7.84
N ASP A 304 21.75 -56.67 6.96
CA ASP A 304 22.29 -56.76 5.61
C ASP A 304 21.51 -55.92 4.58
N ILE A 305 20.42 -55.25 4.98
CA ILE A 305 19.51 -54.50 4.08
C ILE A 305 20.21 -53.33 3.34
N LEU A 306 21.30 -52.81 3.91
CA LEU A 306 22.10 -51.74 3.29
C LEU A 306 23.07 -52.26 2.22
N THR A 307 23.18 -53.58 2.07
CA THR A 307 24.00 -54.22 1.05
C THR A 307 23.13 -54.68 -0.13
N GLY A 308 23.57 -54.40 -1.35
CA GLY A 308 22.90 -54.85 -2.57
C GLY A 308 21.55 -54.19 -2.87
N GLU A 309 20.57 -55.00 -3.26
CA GLU A 309 19.29 -54.54 -3.85
C GLU A 309 18.33 -53.92 -2.81
N GLY A 310 18.48 -54.27 -1.53
CA GLY A 310 17.66 -53.75 -0.43
C GLY A 310 17.75 -52.23 -0.32
N ALA A 311 18.97 -51.69 -0.30
CA ALA A 311 19.23 -50.26 -0.21
C ALA A 311 18.58 -49.44 -1.35
N ARG A 312 18.50 -50.01 -2.56
CA ARG A 312 17.86 -49.36 -3.72
C ARG A 312 16.34 -49.27 -3.54
N ARG A 313 15.71 -50.32 -3.00
CA ARG A 313 14.26 -50.32 -2.71
C ARG A 313 13.90 -49.35 -1.58
N LEU A 314 14.81 -49.17 -0.61
CA LEU A 314 14.64 -48.23 0.49
C LEU A 314 14.55 -46.76 0.02
N LEU A 315 15.14 -46.39 -1.13
CA LEU A 315 15.06 -45.03 -1.67
C LEU A 315 13.63 -44.55 -1.88
N PHE A 316 12.74 -45.39 -2.43
CA PHE A 316 11.34 -45.02 -2.67
C PHE A 316 10.62 -44.58 -1.38
N PHE A 317 10.93 -45.25 -0.26
CA PHE A 317 10.37 -44.91 1.05
C PHE A 317 11.05 -43.69 1.66
N VAL A 318 12.38 -43.64 1.64
CA VAL A 318 13.16 -42.53 2.23
C VAL A 318 12.84 -41.19 1.59
N LEU A 319 12.69 -41.13 0.27
CA LEU A 319 12.34 -39.89 -0.43
C LEU A 319 10.95 -39.36 -0.02
N THR A 320 9.97 -40.27 0.09
CA THR A 320 8.60 -39.92 0.49
C THR A 320 8.57 -39.44 1.94
N VAL A 321 9.24 -40.17 2.84
CA VAL A 321 9.34 -39.82 4.26
C VAL A 321 10.09 -38.50 4.45
N GLY A 322 11.20 -38.31 3.75
CA GLY A 322 11.98 -37.07 3.76
C GLY A 322 11.12 -35.87 3.36
N PHE A 323 10.45 -35.95 2.21
CA PHE A 323 9.56 -34.90 1.73
C PHE A 323 8.43 -34.57 2.72
N VAL A 324 7.70 -35.58 3.19
CA VAL A 324 6.58 -35.38 4.12
C VAL A 324 7.08 -34.79 5.45
N SER A 325 8.22 -35.27 5.95
CA SER A 325 8.86 -34.74 7.16
C SER A 325 9.16 -33.25 7.01
N GLY A 326 9.85 -32.85 5.94
CA GLY A 326 10.15 -31.46 5.66
C GLY A 326 8.90 -30.59 5.45
N PHE A 327 7.90 -31.10 4.73
CA PHE A 327 6.65 -30.39 4.45
C PHE A 327 5.81 -30.12 5.70
N THR A 328 5.83 -31.05 6.67
CA THR A 328 4.98 -30.99 7.88
C THR A 328 5.68 -30.39 9.10
N PHE A 329 7.01 -30.39 9.14
CA PHE A 329 7.80 -29.95 10.29
C PHE A 329 7.45 -28.53 10.76
N ASP A 330 7.42 -27.56 9.83
CA ASP A 330 7.10 -26.16 10.16
C ASP A 330 5.65 -25.98 10.64
N ALA A 331 4.70 -26.77 10.12
CA ALA A 331 3.31 -26.71 10.54
C ALA A 331 3.13 -27.19 11.98
N VAL A 332 3.80 -28.29 12.35
CA VAL A 332 3.78 -28.83 13.71
C VAL A 332 4.48 -27.89 14.68
N TYR A 333 5.69 -27.44 14.33
CA TYR A 333 6.46 -26.53 15.19
C TYR A 333 5.76 -25.18 15.39
N GLY A 334 5.15 -24.64 14.32
CA GLY A 334 4.36 -23.42 14.38
C GLY A 334 3.18 -23.54 15.34
N ARG A 335 2.44 -24.66 15.32
CA ARG A 335 1.35 -24.90 16.27
C ARG A 335 1.83 -25.06 17.70
N LEU A 336 2.93 -25.78 17.92
CA LEU A 336 3.50 -25.94 19.26
C LEU A 336 3.88 -24.58 19.86
N LYS A 337 4.47 -23.69 19.08
CA LYS A 337 4.84 -22.34 19.53
C LYS A 337 3.63 -21.45 19.85
N GLN A 338 2.52 -21.63 19.14
CA GLN A 338 1.27 -20.90 19.42
C GLN A 338 0.55 -21.38 20.69
N THR A 339 0.92 -22.55 21.21
CA THR A 339 0.27 -23.15 22.39
C THR A 339 0.97 -22.77 23.70
N GLU A 340 2.07 -21.99 23.67
CA GLU A 340 2.66 -21.42 24.88
C GLU A 340 1.70 -20.35 25.46
N PRO A 341 1.12 -20.58 26.66
CA PRO A 341 0.24 -19.60 27.28
C PRO A 341 1.02 -18.32 27.58
N PRO A 342 0.39 -17.13 27.43
CA PRO A 342 1.04 -15.87 27.81
C PRO A 342 1.46 -15.95 29.27
N LEU A 343 2.71 -15.56 29.55
CA LEU A 343 3.22 -15.48 30.92
C LEU A 343 2.25 -14.64 31.76
N PRO A 344 1.89 -15.09 32.97
CA PRO A 344 1.05 -14.29 33.85
C PRO A 344 1.71 -12.92 34.06
N PRO A 345 0.92 -11.84 34.12
CA PRO A 345 1.47 -10.51 34.36
C PRO A 345 2.26 -10.51 35.67
N PRO A 346 3.36 -9.73 35.76
CA PRO A 346 4.11 -9.62 37.00
C PRO A 346 3.18 -9.15 38.13
N PRO A 347 3.38 -9.65 39.37
CA PRO A 347 2.55 -9.26 40.50
C PRO A 347 2.54 -7.73 40.63
N GLY A 348 1.35 -7.15 40.69
CA GLY A 348 1.17 -5.72 40.87
C GLY A 348 1.80 -5.25 42.20
N PRO A 349 2.17 -3.97 42.30
CA PRO A 349 2.73 -3.42 43.53
C PRO A 349 1.74 -3.64 44.69
N PRO A 350 2.22 -3.98 45.90
CA PRO A 350 1.36 -4.20 47.05
C PRO A 350 0.53 -2.94 47.33
N THR A 351 -0.79 -3.08 47.28
CA THR A 351 -1.72 -2.03 47.70
C THR A 351 -1.59 -1.88 49.21
N GLY A 352 -0.91 -0.82 49.65
CA GLY A 352 -0.69 -0.50 51.06
C GLY A 352 -2.00 -0.27 51.82
N ALA A 353 -2.03 -0.79 53.04
CA ALA A 353 -3.03 -0.55 54.08
C ALA A 353 -2.69 0.72 54.88
#